data_AF-A0A6N4QLB7-F1
#
_entry.id   AF-A0A6N4QLB7-F1
#
_cell.length_a   1.000
_cell.length_b   1.000
_cell.length_c   1.000
_cell.angle_alpha   90.00
_cell.angle_beta   90.00
_cell.angle_gamma   90.00
#
_symmetry.space_group_name_H-M   'P 1'
#
loop_
_entity.id
_entity.type
_entity.pdbx_description
1 polymer ?
#
loop_
_entity_poly.entity_id
_entity_poly.type
_entity_poly.pdbx_seq_one_letter_code
_entity_poly.pdbx_strand_id
1 'polypeptide(L)'
;MIFEAIEFFTEPELSRIIAVYVDYYEVLIGFLTFGGLYYVYKQSTAVSLEISESKELIKSLNRKNSLSASSREEFWKGIKNQFSIWKYTQTEEEIAIYILRGLSNQQIAGIRDTSLRTVEAQTYSIYQKSGTRGKLDFIAYFILPLLPEEDE
;
A
#
# COMPACT_ATOMS: atom_id res chain seq x y z
N MET A 1 -60.65 -8.48 -12.16
CA MET A 1 -59.45 -7.62 -12.05
C MET A 1 -58.13 -8.34 -12.36
N ILE A 2 -57.53 -9.19 -11.52
CA ILE A 2 -56.27 -9.90 -11.90
C ILE A 2 -56.51 -10.93 -13.02
N PHE A 3 -57.66 -11.62 -12.99
CA PHE A 3 -58.01 -12.65 -13.99
C PHE A 3 -58.33 -12.07 -15.38
N GLU A 4 -59.06 -10.95 -15.45
CA GLU A 4 -59.32 -10.21 -16.71
C GLU A 4 -58.06 -9.57 -17.28
N ALA A 5 -57.12 -9.13 -16.43
CA ALA A 5 -55.83 -8.64 -16.89
C ALA A 5 -55.00 -9.77 -17.52
N ILE A 6 -55.07 -10.99 -16.98
CA ILE A 6 -54.37 -12.16 -17.56
C ILE A 6 -55.01 -12.58 -18.89
N GLU A 7 -56.35 -12.59 -19.00
CA GLU A 7 -57.06 -12.90 -20.26
C GLU A 7 -56.77 -11.86 -21.36
N PHE A 8 -56.71 -10.56 -21.04
CA PHE A 8 -56.33 -9.50 -21.98
C PHE A 8 -54.89 -9.69 -22.50
N PHE A 9 -53.96 -10.11 -21.64
CA PHE A 9 -52.59 -10.46 -22.04
C PHE A 9 -52.50 -11.77 -22.86
N THR A 10 -53.56 -12.58 -22.90
CA THR A 10 -53.63 -13.86 -23.62
C THR A 10 -54.12 -13.69 -25.08
N GLU A 11 -54.45 -12.46 -25.50
CA GLU A 11 -54.65 -12.19 -26.92
C GLU A 11 -53.31 -12.26 -27.69
N PRO A 12 -53.23 -13.06 -28.77
CA PRO A 12 -51.97 -13.35 -29.47
C PRO A 12 -51.30 -12.10 -30.07
N GLU A 13 -52.06 -11.03 -30.31
CA GLU A 13 -51.56 -9.75 -30.81
C GLU A 13 -50.76 -8.99 -29.74
N LEU A 14 -51.27 -8.90 -28.52
CA LEU A 14 -50.62 -8.17 -27.41
C LEU A 14 -49.35 -8.88 -26.93
N SER A 15 -49.38 -10.22 -26.84
CA SER A 15 -48.20 -11.02 -26.51
C SER A 15 -47.08 -10.82 -27.54
N ARG A 16 -47.40 -10.75 -28.84
CA ARG A 16 -46.42 -10.47 -29.91
C ARG A 16 -45.83 -9.07 -29.79
N ILE A 17 -46.65 -8.06 -29.52
CA ILE A 17 -46.19 -6.68 -29.35
C ILE A 17 -45.23 -6.59 -28.16
N ILE A 18 -45.59 -7.17 -27.01
CA ILE A 18 -44.74 -7.19 -25.81
C ILE A 18 -43.42 -7.93 -26.08
N ALA A 19 -43.46 -9.07 -26.77
CA ALA A 19 -42.26 -9.84 -27.12
C ALA A 19 -41.27 -8.99 -27.96
N VAL A 20 -41.76 -8.26 -28.96
CA VAL A 20 -40.93 -7.37 -29.78
C VAL A 20 -40.29 -6.24 -28.95
N TYR A 21 -41.02 -5.69 -27.98
CA TYR A 21 -40.46 -4.68 -27.08
C TYR A 21 -39.41 -5.26 -26.13
N VAL A 22 -39.64 -6.46 -25.57
CA VAL A 22 -38.67 -7.13 -24.68
C VAL A 22 -37.36 -7.42 -25.42
N ASP A 23 -37.42 -7.97 -26.63
CA ASP A 23 -36.24 -8.22 -27.48
C ASP A 23 -35.47 -6.94 -27.78
N TYR A 24 -36.19 -5.83 -28.03
CA TYR A 24 -35.57 -4.52 -28.25
C TYR A 24 -34.80 -4.03 -27.02
N TYR A 25 -35.38 -4.15 -25.82
CA TYR A 25 -34.71 -3.74 -24.57
C TYR A 25 -33.55 -4.66 -24.19
N GLU A 26 -33.63 -5.96 -24.46
CA GLU A 26 -32.55 -6.92 -24.19
C GLU A 26 -31.29 -6.57 -25.01
N VAL A 27 -31.46 -6.29 -26.30
CA VAL A 27 -30.37 -5.84 -27.17
C VAL A 27 -29.77 -4.52 -26.68
N LEU A 28 -30.61 -3.57 -26.26
CA LEU A 28 -30.16 -2.27 -25.74
C LEU A 28 -29.30 -2.42 -24.47
N ILE A 29 -29.72 -3.27 -23.52
CA ILE A 29 -28.96 -3.58 -22.29
C ILE A 29 -27.63 -4.24 -22.65
N GLY A 30 -27.61 -5.11 -23.66
CA GLY A 30 -26.39 -5.72 -24.18
C GLY A 30 -25.38 -4.67 -24.64
N PHE A 31 -25.80 -3.69 -25.43
CA PHE A 31 -24.94 -2.59 -25.89
C PHE A 31 -24.43 -1.71 -24.74
N LEU A 32 -25.28 -1.39 -23.76
CA LEU A 32 -24.87 -0.62 -22.58
C LEU A 32 -23.82 -1.36 -21.74
N THR A 33 -24.00 -2.67 -21.56
CA THR A 33 -23.06 -3.53 -20.83
C THR A 33 -21.71 -3.61 -21.56
N PHE A 34 -21.73 -3.75 -22.89
CA PHE A 34 -20.52 -3.80 -23.70
C PHE A 34 -19.76 -2.46 -23.67
N GLY A 35 -20.48 -1.34 -23.72
CA GLY A 35 -19.91 0.00 -23.57
C GLY A 35 -19.30 0.23 -22.17
N GLY A 36 -19.99 -0.23 -21.13
CA GLY A 36 -19.48 -0.21 -19.75
C GLY A 36 -18.22 -1.05 -19.59
N LEU A 37 -18.19 -2.26 -20.15
CA LEU A 37 -17.02 -3.14 -20.12
C LEU A 37 -15.84 -2.52 -20.88
N TYR A 38 -16.08 -1.91 -22.04
CA TYR A 38 -15.04 -1.20 -22.80
C TYR A 38 -14.48 0.00 -22.01
N TYR A 39 -15.35 0.77 -21.34
CA TYR A 39 -14.93 1.88 -20.49
C TYR A 39 -14.07 1.40 -19.31
N VAL A 40 -14.49 0.35 -18.61
CA VAL A 40 -13.74 -0.26 -17.50
C VAL A 40 -12.42 -0.85 -17.99
N TYR A 41 -12.41 -1.52 -19.15
CA TYR A 41 -11.19 -2.04 -19.77
C TYR A 41 -10.18 -0.92 -20.06
N LYS A 42 -10.66 0.20 -20.63
CA LYS A 42 -9.85 1.41 -20.86
C LYS A 42 -9.35 2.04 -19.57
N GLN A 43 -10.16 2.05 -18.51
CA GLN A 43 -9.76 2.58 -17.20
C GLN A 43 -8.74 1.68 -16.49
N SER A 44 -8.81 0.36 -16.67
CA SER A 44 -7.83 -0.58 -16.11
C SER A 44 -6.43 -0.40 -16.72
N THR A 45 -6.32 0.08 -17.97
CA THR A 45 -5.02 0.39 -18.59
C THR A 45 -4.43 1.72 -18.11
N ALA A 46 -5.28 2.67 -17.66
CA ALA A 46 -4.83 3.95 -17.10
C ALA A 46 -4.17 3.81 -15.72
N VAL A 47 -4.62 2.82 -14.92
CA VAL A 47 -4.04 2.52 -13.59
C VAL A 47 -2.61 1.95 -13.69
N SER A 48 -2.24 1.32 -14.81
CA SER A 48 -0.87 0.86 -15.04
C SER A 48 0.12 2.00 -15.35
N LEU A 49 -0.39 3.15 -15.78
CA LEU A 49 0.37 4.36 -16.08
C LEU A 49 0.73 5.12 -14.79
N GLU A 50 -0.19 5.18 -13.83
CA GLU A 50 0.03 5.73 -12.48
C GLU A 50 1.07 4.92 -11.69
N ILE A 51 1.12 3.60 -11.92
CA ILE A 51 2.17 2.71 -11.39
C ILE A 51 3.53 3.03 -12.04
N SER A 52 3.57 3.43 -13.31
CA SER A 52 4.82 3.78 -13.99
C SER A 52 5.34 5.15 -13.54
N GLU A 53 4.46 6.13 -13.34
CA GLU A 53 4.82 7.43 -12.76
C GLU A 53 5.31 7.31 -11.31
N SER A 54 4.65 6.48 -10.49
CA SER A 54 5.12 6.20 -9.12
C SER A 54 6.48 5.49 -9.11
N LYS A 55 6.73 4.57 -10.05
CA LYS A 55 8.03 3.90 -10.22
C LYS A 55 9.12 4.85 -10.71
N GLU A 56 8.81 5.74 -11.64
CA GLU A 56 9.73 6.80 -12.11
C GLU A 56 10.00 7.83 -11.00
N LEU A 57 9.02 8.13 -10.13
CA LEU A 57 9.22 8.95 -8.93
C LEU A 57 10.17 8.27 -7.94
N ILE A 58 9.97 6.98 -7.63
CA ILE A 58 10.90 6.21 -6.78
C ILE A 58 12.30 6.14 -7.40
N LYS A 59 12.39 5.96 -8.71
CA LYS A 59 13.66 5.89 -9.46
C LYS A 59 14.37 7.24 -9.51
N SER A 60 13.64 8.35 -9.63
CA SER A 60 14.20 9.70 -9.57
C SER A 60 14.57 10.13 -8.15
N LEU A 61 13.84 9.68 -7.12
CA LEU A 61 14.25 9.81 -5.71
C LEU A 61 15.54 9.02 -5.44
N ASN A 62 15.66 7.80 -5.97
CA ASN A 62 16.89 7.01 -5.89
C ASN A 62 18.09 7.63 -6.65
N ARG A 63 17.83 8.44 -7.69
CA ARG A 63 18.87 9.19 -8.42
C ARG A 63 19.30 10.48 -7.71
N LYS A 64 18.39 11.10 -6.94
CA LYS A 64 18.71 12.29 -6.12
C LYS A 64 19.41 11.93 -4.80
N ASN A 65 19.38 10.67 -4.40
CA ASN A 65 20.17 10.18 -3.27
C ASN A 65 21.64 10.03 -3.72
N SER A 66 22.51 10.92 -3.25
CA SER A 66 23.95 10.94 -3.57
C SER A 66 24.72 9.71 -3.08
N LEU A 67 24.09 8.85 -2.27
CA LEU A 67 24.63 7.57 -1.83
C LEU A 67 24.56 6.53 -2.96
N SER A 68 25.73 6.12 -3.44
CA SER A 68 25.89 5.05 -4.44
C SER A 68 25.21 3.74 -3.97
N ALA A 69 24.85 2.86 -4.92
CA ALA A 69 24.22 1.58 -4.59
C ALA A 69 25.08 0.73 -3.63
N SER A 70 26.40 0.73 -3.80
CA SER A 70 27.36 0.07 -2.91
C SER A 70 27.39 0.69 -1.52
N SER A 71 27.37 2.02 -1.41
CA SER A 71 27.34 2.71 -0.10
C SER A 71 26.08 2.37 0.70
N ARG A 72 24.93 2.18 0.02
CA ARG A 72 23.69 1.77 0.69
C ARG A 72 23.78 0.34 1.21
N GLU A 73 24.33 -0.57 0.43
CA GLU A 73 24.48 -1.98 0.85
C GLU A 73 25.43 -2.09 2.05
N GLU A 74 26.55 -1.36 2.02
CA GLU A 74 27.50 -1.28 3.12
C GLU A 74 26.86 -0.70 4.40
N PHE A 75 26.09 0.38 4.27
CA PHE A 75 25.34 0.95 5.37
C PHE A 75 24.34 -0.04 5.99
N TRP A 76 23.56 -0.75 5.16
CA TRP A 76 22.62 -1.76 5.64
C TRP A 76 23.32 -2.92 6.34
N LYS A 77 24.48 -3.34 5.84
CA LYS A 77 25.31 -4.35 6.49
C LYS A 77 25.79 -3.88 7.86
N GLY A 78 26.20 -2.62 7.97
CA GLY A 78 26.54 -1.98 9.26
C GLY A 78 25.39 -2.00 10.26
N ILE A 79 24.18 -1.63 9.84
CA ILE A 79 22.97 -1.70 10.67
C ILE A 79 22.74 -3.12 11.19
N LYS A 80 22.75 -4.12 10.29
CA LYS A 80 22.50 -5.51 10.67
C LYS A 80 23.56 -6.07 11.61
N ASN A 81 24.82 -5.71 11.40
CA ASN A 81 25.89 -6.08 12.33
C ASN A 81 25.66 -5.46 13.71
N GLN A 82 25.27 -4.18 13.77
CA GLN A 82 24.99 -3.51 15.04
C GLN A 82 23.81 -4.14 15.79
N PHE A 83 22.75 -4.53 15.08
CA PHE A 83 21.61 -5.23 15.68
C PHE A 83 22.01 -6.59 16.30
N SER A 84 22.91 -7.30 15.65
CA SER A 84 23.50 -8.54 16.18
C SER A 84 24.33 -8.27 17.44
N ILE A 85 25.14 -7.21 17.46
CA ILE A 85 25.93 -6.78 18.64
C ILE A 85 25.01 -6.46 19.82
N TRP A 86 23.91 -5.75 19.60
CA TRP A 86 22.90 -5.45 20.61
C TRP A 86 21.98 -6.64 20.94
N LYS A 87 22.16 -7.78 20.28
CA LYS A 87 21.42 -9.03 20.48
C LYS A 87 19.91 -8.81 20.36
N TYR A 88 19.50 -8.11 19.31
CA TYR A 88 18.08 -7.97 18.99
C TYR A 88 17.49 -9.32 18.58
N THR A 89 16.28 -9.57 19.08
CA THR A 89 15.43 -10.63 18.55
C THR A 89 14.92 -10.24 17.17
N GLN A 90 14.42 -11.21 16.41
CA GLN A 90 13.83 -10.95 15.09
C GLN A 90 12.73 -9.88 15.13
N THR A 91 11.89 -9.90 16.16
CA THR A 91 10.84 -8.89 16.37
C THR A 91 11.42 -7.51 16.68
N GLU A 92 12.47 -7.43 17.49
CA GLU A 92 13.13 -6.16 17.79
C GLU A 92 13.84 -5.59 16.57
N GLU A 93 14.48 -6.42 15.74
CA GLU A 93 15.08 -5.94 14.49
C GLU A 93 14.06 -5.33 13.54
N GLU A 94 12.89 -5.97 13.38
CA GLU A 94 11.80 -5.44 12.55
C GLU A 94 11.33 -4.07 13.06
N ILE A 95 11.07 -3.98 14.37
CA ILE A 95 10.65 -2.72 15.01
C ILE A 95 11.75 -1.66 14.89
N ALA A 96 13.00 -2.01 15.12
CA ALA A 96 14.14 -1.11 14.98
C ALA A 96 14.26 -0.56 13.55
N ILE A 97 14.03 -1.37 12.51
CA ILE A 97 13.98 -0.89 11.12
C ILE A 97 12.86 0.13 10.93
N TYR A 98 11.68 -0.09 11.51
CA TYR A 98 10.60 0.89 11.44
C TYR A 98 10.91 2.19 12.18
N ILE A 99 11.61 2.11 13.32
CA ILE A 99 12.08 3.28 14.05
C ILE A 99 13.10 4.06 13.21
N LEU A 100 14.06 3.38 12.55
CA LEU A 100 15.03 4.02 11.64
C LEU A 100 14.34 4.74 10.47
N ARG A 101 13.22 4.20 9.99
CA ARG A 101 12.38 4.83 8.96
C ARG A 101 11.56 6.01 9.47
N GLY A 102 11.64 6.34 10.76
CA GLY A 102 10.92 7.46 11.34
C GLY A 102 9.45 7.17 11.64
N LEU A 103 9.00 5.91 11.68
CA LEU A 103 7.60 5.58 12.00
C LEU A 103 7.27 5.75 13.49
N SER A 104 6.03 6.12 13.82
CA SER A 104 5.55 6.21 15.21
C SER A 104 5.16 4.84 15.76
N ASN A 105 5.12 4.69 17.09
CA ASN A 105 4.68 3.43 17.71
C ASN A 105 3.26 3.02 17.29
N GLN A 106 2.37 3.99 17.04
CA GLN A 106 1.02 3.74 16.52
C GLN A 106 1.04 3.18 15.09
N GLN A 107 1.87 3.75 14.21
CA GLN A 107 2.03 3.24 12.85
C GLN A 107 2.64 1.83 12.85
N ILE A 108 3.64 1.59 13.70
CA ILE A 108 4.27 0.27 13.86
C ILE A 108 3.26 -0.76 14.37
N ALA A 109 2.43 -0.38 15.35
CA ALA A 109 1.37 -1.24 15.86
C ALA A 109 0.37 -1.64 14.77
N GLY A 110 -0.04 -0.67 13.93
CA GLY A 110 -0.91 -0.93 12.78
C GLY A 110 -0.27 -1.82 11.70
N ILE A 111 1.02 -1.62 11.39
CA ILE A 111 1.73 -2.43 10.38
C ILE A 111 1.93 -3.87 10.86
N ARG A 112 2.21 -4.07 12.15
CA ARG A 112 2.48 -5.40 12.73
C ARG A 112 1.23 -6.10 13.27
N ASP A 113 0.05 -5.51 13.11
CA ASP A 113 -1.22 -6.00 13.66
C ASP A 113 -1.10 -6.41 15.14
N THR A 114 -0.52 -5.52 15.95
CA THR A 114 -0.27 -5.78 17.38
C THR A 114 -0.64 -4.58 18.23
N SER A 115 -0.75 -4.77 19.54
CA SER A 115 -1.16 -3.69 20.44
C SER A 115 -0.08 -2.61 20.55
N LEU A 116 -0.50 -1.35 20.69
CA LEU A 116 0.40 -0.22 20.93
C LEU A 116 1.31 -0.46 22.15
N ARG A 117 0.75 -1.02 23.23
CA ARG A 117 1.47 -1.36 24.45
C ARG A 117 2.59 -2.38 24.19
N THR A 118 2.34 -3.36 23.34
CA THR A 118 3.35 -4.35 22.93
C THR A 118 4.49 -3.66 22.19
N VAL A 119 4.18 -2.78 21.24
CA VAL A 119 5.20 -2.01 20.50
C VAL A 119 6.00 -1.12 21.45
N GLU A 120 5.35 -0.42 22.38
CA GLU A 120 6.04 0.42 23.36
C GLU A 120 7.02 -0.36 24.22
N ALA A 121 6.63 -1.55 24.71
CA ALA A 121 7.51 -2.42 25.48
C ALA A 121 8.73 -2.90 24.67
N GLN A 122 8.51 -3.29 23.41
CA GLN A 122 9.59 -3.71 22.51
C GLN A 122 10.52 -2.54 22.17
N THR A 123 9.96 -1.37 21.84
CA THR A 123 10.72 -0.14 21.58
C THR A 123 11.55 0.29 22.79
N TYR A 124 11.02 0.15 24.01
CA TYR A 124 11.79 0.39 25.24
C TYR A 124 12.96 -0.59 25.37
N SER A 125 12.75 -1.88 25.08
CA SER A 125 13.84 -2.88 25.13
C SER A 125 14.92 -2.60 24.09
N ILE A 126 14.54 -2.18 22.88
CA ILE A 126 15.46 -1.72 21.83
C ILE A 126 16.35 -0.60 22.36
N TYR A 127 15.75 0.47 22.91
CA TYR A 127 16.51 1.60 23.44
C TYR A 127 17.44 1.22 24.61
N GLN A 128 16.98 0.34 25.50
CA GLN A 128 17.80 -0.15 26.61
C GLN A 128 19.02 -0.93 26.10
N LYS A 129 18.83 -1.80 25.10
CA LYS A 129 19.89 -2.63 24.52
C LYS A 129 20.87 -1.84 23.66
N SER A 130 20.41 -0.82 22.94
CA SER A 130 21.28 0.09 22.18
C SER A 130 21.98 1.14 23.04
N GLY A 131 21.51 1.36 24.27
CA GLY A 131 21.99 2.45 25.12
C GLY A 131 21.52 3.84 24.69
N THR A 132 20.54 3.91 23.79
CA THR A 132 19.99 5.17 23.28
C THR A 132 18.81 5.64 24.13
N ARG A 133 18.61 6.96 24.24
CA ARG A 133 17.58 7.54 25.12
C ARG A 133 16.19 7.61 24.49
N GLY A 134 16.08 7.40 23.18
CA GLY A 134 14.82 7.43 22.47
C GLY A 134 14.98 7.40 20.96
N LYS A 135 13.86 7.60 20.25
CA LYS A 135 13.79 7.48 18.78
C LYS A 135 14.80 8.34 18.04
N LEU A 136 14.90 9.62 18.40
CA LEU A 136 15.78 10.57 17.71
C LEU A 136 17.26 10.19 17.92
N ASP A 137 17.63 9.84 19.14
CA ASP A 137 18.98 9.41 19.51
C ASP A 137 19.36 8.10 18.78
N PHE A 138 18.42 7.15 18.74
CA PHE A 138 18.59 5.90 17.99
C PHE A 138 18.77 6.13 16.49
N ILE A 139 17.99 7.03 15.87
CA ILE A 139 18.15 7.38 14.47
C ILE A 139 19.49 8.11 14.24
N ALA A 140 19.82 9.07 15.10
CA ALA A 140 21.05 9.85 15.02
C ALA A 140 22.30 8.98 15.09
N TYR A 141 22.29 7.94 15.93
CA TYR A 141 23.39 6.97 16.01
C TYR A 141 23.82 6.41 14.64
N PHE A 142 22.86 6.15 13.75
CA PHE A 142 23.14 5.62 12.42
C PHE A 142 23.36 6.71 11.36
N ILE A 143 22.72 7.87 11.49
CA ILE A 143 22.78 8.92 10.47
C ILE A 143 24.00 9.83 10.68
N LEU A 144 24.37 10.14 11.91
CA LEU A 144 25.46 11.08 12.22
C LEU A 144 26.79 10.70 11.55
N PRO A 145 27.21 9.41 11.51
CA PRO A 145 28.44 9.01 10.80
C PRO A 145 28.37 9.17 9.27
N LEU A 146 27.18 9.41 8.69
CA LEU A 146 27.01 9.66 7.26
C LEU A 146 27.06 11.14 6.91
N LEU A 147 27.03 12.02 7.92
CA LEU A 147 27.11 13.46 7.71
C LEU A 147 28.58 13.85 7.50
N PRO A 148 28.86 14.85 6.64
CA PRO A 148 30.21 15.39 6.52
C PRO A 148 30.64 15.92 7.90
N GLU A 149 31.93 15.76 8.22
CA GLU A 149 32.52 16.44 9.38
C GLU A 149 32.36 17.95 9.15
N GLU A 150 31.74 18.65 10.11
CA GLU A 150 31.70 20.11 10.07
C GLU A 150 33.12 20.60 10.38
N ASP A 151 33.77 21.22 9.40
CA ASP A 151 35.05 21.90 9.62
C ASP A 151 34.81 23.04 10.64
N GLU A 152 35.30 22.87 11.89
CA GLU A 152 35.32 23.93 12.92
C GLU A 152 36.28 25.09 12.56
#